data_AF-A0A9D1KR05-F1
#
_entry.id   AF-A0A9D1KR05-F1
#
_cell.length_a   1.000
_cell.length_b   1.000
_cell.length_c   1.000
_cell.angle_alpha   90.00
_cell.angle_beta   90.00
_cell.angle_gamma   90.00
#
_symmetry.space_group_name_H-M   'P 1'
#
loop_
_entity.id
_entity.type
_entity.pdbx_description
1 polymer ?
#
loop_
_entity_poly.entity_id
_entity_poly.type
_entity_poly.pdbx_seq_one_letter_code
_entity_poly.pdbx_strand_id
1 'polypeptide(L)'
;MYDSQQDPFIPCLSPHEQIQHLLSKGVKFDLISQQDAEHYLIKNNNYFKLRAYRKNYDKYVGGIHDGKYINLDFAMLKDLAILDMRLRYTLLQLT
;
A
#
# COMPACT_ATOMS: atom_id res chain seq x y z
N MET A 1 13.84 15.69 20.84
CA MET A 1 13.79 14.22 20.77
C MET A 1 12.37 13.82 20.40
N TYR A 2 12.07 13.69 19.10
CA TYR A 2 10.81 13.12 18.61
C TYR A 2 11.17 11.91 17.77
N ASP A 3 10.58 10.78 18.15
CA ASP A 3 10.76 9.47 17.54
C ASP A 3 10.29 9.48 16.07
N SER A 4 11.15 9.06 15.14
CA SER A 4 11.01 9.30 13.69
C SER A 4 10.37 8.13 12.93
N GLN A 5 9.48 7.35 13.55
CA GLN A 5 8.90 6.15 12.93
C GLN A 5 7.35 6.08 12.91
N GLN A 6 6.62 7.13 13.25
CA GLN A 6 5.17 7.19 13.04
C GLN A 6 4.78 8.34 12.10
N ASP A 7 4.41 7.97 10.86
CA ASP A 7 3.71 8.85 9.91
C ASP A 7 2.46 9.41 10.62
N PRO A 8 2.23 10.75 10.61
CA PRO A 8 1.09 11.35 11.28
C PRO A 8 -0.22 10.76 10.74
N PHE A 9 -1.04 10.26 11.66
CA PHE A 9 -2.35 9.72 11.36
C PHE A 9 -3.27 10.86 10.90
N ILE A 10 -3.61 10.89 9.62
CA ILE A 10 -4.66 11.76 9.07
C ILE A 10 -5.89 10.86 8.78
N PRO A 11 -6.92 10.86 9.65
CA PRO A 11 -8.01 9.89 9.61
C PRO A 11 -8.97 9.93 8.41
N CYS A 12 -8.85 10.85 7.45
CA CYS A 12 -9.78 10.96 6.32
C CYS A 12 -9.07 11.32 5.01
N LEU A 13 -8.13 10.50 4.53
CA LEU A 13 -7.63 10.69 3.16
C LEU A 13 -8.63 10.09 2.18
N SER A 14 -9.09 10.90 1.22
CA SER A 14 -9.82 10.44 0.04
C SER A 14 -9.01 9.43 -0.77
N PRO A 15 -9.62 8.58 -1.60
CA PRO A 15 -8.91 7.62 -2.45
C PRO A 15 -7.80 8.28 -3.29
N HIS A 16 -8.08 9.48 -3.82
CA HIS A 16 -7.09 10.25 -4.56
C HIS A 16 -5.89 10.65 -3.69
N GLU A 17 -6.12 11.19 -2.49
CA GLU A 17 -5.05 11.54 -1.55
C GLU A 17 -4.26 10.31 -1.09
N GLN A 18 -4.91 9.15 -0.98
CA GLN A 18 -4.24 7.88 -0.71
C GLN A 18 -3.27 7.50 -1.83
N ILE A 19 -3.65 7.66 -3.10
CA ILE A 19 -2.76 7.45 -4.24
C ILE A 19 -1.59 8.43 -4.21
N GLN A 20 -1.85 9.72 -4.00
CA GLN A 20 -0.78 10.73 -3.90
C GLN A 20 0.20 10.43 -2.77
N HIS A 21 -0.29 9.98 -1.62
CA HIS A 21 0.56 9.55 -0.52
C HIS A 21 1.46 8.37 -0.92
N LEU A 22 0.92 7.36 -1.60
CA LEU A 22 1.71 6.22 -2.07
C LEU A 22 2.79 6.64 -3.08
N LEU A 23 2.46 7.53 -4.03
CA LEU A 23 3.43 8.11 -4.97
C LEU A 23 4.56 8.85 -4.25
N SER A 24 4.24 9.67 -3.24
CA SER A 24 5.25 10.39 -2.45
C SER A 24 6.24 9.46 -1.74
N LYS A 25 5.79 8.25 -1.36
CA LYS A 25 6.62 7.20 -0.74
C LYS A 25 7.36 6.33 -1.77
N GLY A 26 7.25 6.63 -3.06
CA GLY A 26 7.94 5.93 -4.15
C GLY A 26 7.24 4.65 -4.63
N VAL A 27 5.94 4.49 -4.35
CA VAL A 27 5.15 3.40 -4.94
C VAL A 27 4.82 3.76 -6.39
N LYS A 28 5.02 2.79 -7.28
CA LYS A 28 4.77 2.88 -8.71
C LYS A 28 3.35 2.45 -9.08
N PHE A 29 2.94 2.84 -10.28
CA PHE A 29 1.63 2.55 -10.90
C PHE A 29 1.85 2.17 -12.37
N ASP A 30 2.90 1.38 -12.62
CA ASP A 30 3.30 0.93 -13.95
C ASP A 30 2.47 -0.29 -14.38
N LEU A 31 2.02 -1.11 -13.41
CA LEU A 31 1.22 -2.32 -13.66
C LEU A 31 -0.29 -2.10 -13.53
N ILE A 32 -0.70 -0.97 -12.96
CA ILE A 32 -2.10 -0.59 -12.78
C ILE A 32 -2.21 0.93 -12.83
N SER A 33 -3.22 1.44 -13.55
CA SER A 33 -3.43 2.88 -13.63
C SER A 33 -3.81 3.47 -12.27
N GLN A 34 -3.51 4.76 -12.05
CA GLN A 34 -3.92 5.46 -10.83
C GLN A 34 -5.45 5.46 -10.69
N GLN A 35 -6.19 5.62 -11.79
CA GLN A 35 -7.65 5.59 -11.82
C GLN A 35 -8.21 4.22 -11.40
N ASP A 36 -7.63 3.13 -11.89
CA ASP A 36 -8.04 1.78 -11.49
C ASP A 36 -7.68 1.48 -10.03
N ALA A 37 -6.55 2.02 -9.55
CA ALA A 37 -6.16 1.93 -8.15
C ALA A 37 -7.11 2.72 -7.23
N GLU A 38 -7.52 3.94 -7.63
CA GLU A 38 -8.54 4.72 -6.91
C GLU A 38 -9.88 3.97 -6.85
N HIS A 39 -10.35 3.46 -7.99
CA HIS A 39 -11.56 2.64 -8.04
C HIS A 39 -11.46 1.41 -7.14
N TYR A 40 -10.29 0.76 -7.10
CA TYR A 40 -10.05 -0.37 -6.21
C TYR A 40 -10.16 0.04 -4.73
N LEU A 41 -9.59 1.19 -4.34
CA LEU A 41 -9.64 1.70 -2.97
C LEU A 41 -11.07 2.07 -2.56
N ILE A 42 -11.84 2.71 -3.46
CA ILE A 42 -13.26 3.04 -3.26
C ILE A 42 -14.06 1.76 -3.01
N LYS A 43 -13.91 0.75 -3.88
CA LYS A 43 -14.74 -0.47 -3.85
C LYS A 43 -14.44 -1.35 -2.64
N ASN A 44 -13.18 -1.46 -2.24
CA ASN A 44 -12.76 -2.45 -1.25
C ASN A 44 -12.52 -1.87 0.15
N ASN A 45 -12.47 -0.54 0.29
CA ASN A 45 -12.17 0.20 1.53
C ASN A 45 -10.98 -0.41 2.33
N ASN A 46 -9.99 -0.94 1.61
CA ASN A 46 -8.95 -1.82 2.17
C ASN A 46 -7.59 -1.12 2.26
N TYR A 47 -7.54 0.21 2.18
CA TYR A 47 -6.29 0.96 2.14
C TYR A 47 -5.35 0.60 3.30
N PHE A 48 -5.86 0.49 4.53
CA PHE A 48 -5.06 0.14 5.70
C PHE A 48 -4.43 -1.26 5.60
N LYS A 49 -5.19 -2.26 5.14
CA LYS A 49 -4.66 -3.62 4.95
C LYS A 49 -3.64 -3.65 3.83
N LEU A 50 -3.96 -3.02 2.70
CA LEU A 50 -3.06 -2.89 1.55
C LEU A 50 -1.72 -2.24 1.98
N ARG A 51 -1.81 -1.18 2.78
CA ARG A 51 -0.66 -0.45 3.33
C ARG A 51 0.11 -1.23 4.40
N ALA A 52 -0.43 -2.30 4.96
CA ALA A 52 0.33 -3.15 5.89
C ALA A 52 1.37 -4.01 5.15
N TYR A 53 1.10 -4.38 3.90
CA TYR A 53 1.98 -5.26 3.11
C TYR A 53 3.24 -4.59 2.58
N ARG A 54 3.25 -3.26 2.47
CA ARG A 54 4.45 -2.50 2.04
C ARG A 54 5.65 -2.65 2.98
N LYS A 55 5.45 -3.14 4.22
CA LYS A 55 6.56 -3.51 5.12
C LYS A 55 7.40 -4.69 4.61
N ASN A 56 6.88 -5.45 3.65
CA ASN A 56 7.56 -6.59 3.04
C ASN A 56 8.52 -6.18 1.90
N TYR A 57 8.67 -4.87 1.67
CA TYR A 57 9.48 -4.32 0.59
C TYR A 57 10.55 -3.41 1.16
N ASP A 58 11.74 -3.51 0.58
CA ASP A 58 12.88 -2.70 0.95
C ASP A 58 12.70 -1.23 0.53
N LYS A 59 13.44 -0.38 1.22
CA LYS A 59 13.51 1.06 0.94
C LYS A 59 14.95 1.46 0.67
N TYR A 60 15.12 2.49 -0.14
CA TYR A 60 16.44 3.12 -0.29
C TYR A 60 16.90 3.67 1.06
N VAL A 61 18.19 3.48 1.34
CA VAL A 61 18.88 4.02 2.52
C VAL A 61 19.91 5.03 2.04
N GLY A 62 19.72 6.29 2.42
CA GLY A 62 20.56 7.42 2.03
C GLY A 62 20.32 7.93 0.59
N GLY A 63 20.97 9.06 0.27
CA GLY A 63 20.89 9.71 -1.04
C GLY A 63 19.56 10.43 -1.31
N ILE A 64 19.33 10.76 -2.59
CA ILE A 64 18.18 11.57 -3.03
C ILE A 64 16.81 10.85 -2.95
N HIS A 65 16.81 9.55 -2.68
CA HIS A 65 15.62 8.70 -2.65
C HIS A 65 15.41 8.04 -1.28
N ASP A 66 16.15 8.48 -0.25
CA ASP A 66 16.10 7.91 1.09
C ASP A 66 14.67 7.76 1.61
N GLY A 67 14.36 6.57 2.16
CA GLY A 67 13.05 6.23 2.70
C GLY A 67 11.95 5.90 1.68
N LYS A 68 12.20 6.01 0.36
CA LYS A 68 11.27 5.56 -0.68
C LYS A 68 11.38 4.06 -0.96
N TYR A 69 10.28 3.43 -1.34
CA TYR A 69 10.26 2.01 -1.66
C TYR A 69 11.04 1.69 -2.94
N ILE A 70 11.72 0.54 -2.94
CA ILE A 70 12.46 0.02 -4.09
C ILE A 70 11.52 -0.91 -4.87
N ASN A 71 11.27 -0.57 -6.14
CA ASN A 71 10.52 -1.41 -7.09
C ASN A 71 9.15 -1.91 -6.60
N LEU A 72 8.48 -1.13 -5.75
CA LEU A 72 7.15 -1.46 -5.26
C LEU A 72 6.08 -0.83 -6.16
N ASP A 73 5.17 -1.63 -6.69
CA ASP A 73 3.99 -1.19 -7.44
C ASP A 73 2.69 -1.43 -6.65
N PHE A 74 1.68 -0.58 -6.84
CA PHE A 74 0.36 -0.76 -6.23
C PHE A 74 -0.28 -2.11 -6.58
N ALA A 75 -0.12 -2.59 -7.81
CA ALA A 75 -0.65 -3.89 -8.24
C ALA A 75 -0.14 -5.03 -7.37
N MET A 76 1.13 -5.00 -6.96
CA MET A 76 1.72 -6.02 -6.10
C MET A 76 1.10 -6.02 -4.70
N LEU A 77 0.81 -4.84 -4.16
CA LEU A 77 0.13 -4.71 -2.86
C LEU A 77 -1.33 -5.20 -2.94
N LYS A 78 -2.01 -4.89 -4.05
CA LYS A 78 -3.36 -5.38 -4.35
C LYS A 78 -3.39 -6.91 -4.44
N ASP A 79 -2.46 -7.51 -5.19
CA ASP A 79 -2.40 -8.96 -5.36
C ASP A 79 -2.15 -9.68 -4.04
N LEU A 80 -1.24 -9.16 -3.21
CA LEU A 80 -0.98 -9.74 -1.89
C LEU A 80 -2.21 -9.64 -0.96
N ALA A 81 -2.97 -8.55 -1.02
CA ALA A 81 -4.22 -8.42 -0.27
C ALA A 81 -5.30 -9.41 -0.74
N ILE A 82 -5.37 -9.68 -2.05
CA ILE A 82 -6.29 -10.68 -2.61
C ILE A 82 -5.87 -12.09 -2.20
N LEU A 83 -4.57 -12.41 -2.26
CA LEU A 83 -4.04 -13.70 -1.82
C LEU A 83 -4.30 -13.95 -0.33
N ASP A 84 -4.05 -12.96 0.52
CA ASP A 84 -4.35 -13.03 1.96
C ASP A 84 -5.83 -13.29 2.23
N MET A 85 -6.71 -12.58 1.52
CA MET A 85 -8.15 -12.80 1.63
C MET A 85 -8.51 -14.23 1.23
N ARG A 86 -8.09 -14.68 0.05
CA ARG A 86 -8.38 -16.04 -0.45
C ARG A 86 -7.87 -17.11 0.52
N LEU A 87 -6.65 -16.98 1.02
CA LEU A 87 -6.08 -17.90 1.99
C LEU A 87 -6.94 -17.98 3.26
N ARG A 88 -7.38 -16.84 3.81
CA ARG A 88 -8.27 -16.81 4.98
C ARG A 88 -9.60 -17.52 4.71
N TYR A 89 -10.21 -17.30 3.55
CA TYR A 89 -11.46 -17.97 3.19
C TYR A 89 -11.29 -19.48 3.00
N THR A 90 -10.21 -19.92 2.36
CA THR A 90 -9.93 -21.36 2.20
C THR A 90 -9.71 -22.03 3.55
N LEU A 91 -8.95 -21.42 4.45
CA LEU A 91 -8.71 -21.99 5.79
C LEU A 91 -9.99 -22.05 6.64
N LEU A 92 -10.86 -21.03 6.55
CA LEU A 92 -12.15 -21.03 7.24
C LEU A 92 -13.12 -22.11 6.75
N GLN A 93 -12.99 -22.57 5.50
CA GLN A 93 -13.81 -23.67 4.97
C GLN A 93 -13.32 -25.06 5.40
N LEU A 94 -12.10 -25.16 5.93
CA LEU A 94 -11.49 -26.41 6.38
C LEU A 94 -11.73 -26.69 7.87
N THR A 95 -12.22 -25.70 8.62
CA THR A 95 -12.61 -25.79 10.04
C THR A 95 -14.11 -25.96 10.17
#